data_AF-A0A0A9CPJ9-F1
#
_entry.id   AF-A0A0A9CPJ9-F1
#
_cell.length_a   1.000
_cell.length_b   1.000
_cell.length_c   1.000
_cell.angle_alpha   90.00
_cell.angle_beta   90.00
_cell.angle_gamma   90.00
#
_symmetry.space_group_name_H-M   'P 1'
#
loop_
_entity.id
_entity.type
_entity.pdbx_description
1 polymer ?
#
loop_
_entity_poly.entity_id
_entity_poly.type
_entity_poly.pdbx_seq_one_letter_code
_entity_poly.pdbx_strand_id
1 'polypeptide(L)'
;MLIYLCHFFTFFTGAEWWAQDFRKSIPLLGWVPLVPEIPVYGIALCLMIAFAVIPTIGSNIHNVYEVVEARKGSMLLALAMLFPFSLLLAGVLVWSYLSLSDIMRNQPHLLIIGTGFAFGFLVGRMILAHLCDEPKGLKTGMCMSLAYFPFAIANALTARLDDGNPLVDEQLVLLMYCLFTVALYMHFATSVIHEITNALGIHCFRITRKKA
;
A
#
# COMPACT_ATOMS: atom_id res chain seq x y z
N MET A 1 5.27 -12.33 -12.35
CA MET A 1 5.85 -13.68 -12.53
C MET A 1 6.50 -14.21 -11.24
N LEU A 2 7.47 -13.50 -10.63
CA LEU A 2 8.16 -13.94 -9.41
C LEU A 2 7.19 -14.31 -8.25
N ILE A 3 6.19 -13.47 -7.97
CA ILE A 3 5.21 -13.72 -6.89
C ILE A 3 4.46 -15.05 -7.11
N TYR A 4 4.01 -15.30 -8.34
CA TYR A 4 3.32 -16.55 -8.70
C TYR A 4 4.24 -17.76 -8.57
N LEU A 5 5.52 -17.65 -8.95
CA LEU A 5 6.50 -18.71 -8.76
C LEU A 5 6.70 -19.01 -7.27
N CYS A 6 6.81 -17.98 -6.42
CA CYS A 6 6.90 -18.18 -4.97
C CYS A 6 5.65 -18.86 -4.40
N HIS A 7 4.45 -18.47 -4.86
CA HIS A 7 3.20 -19.10 -4.40
C HIS A 7 3.11 -20.56 -4.85
N PHE A 8 3.47 -20.84 -6.10
CA PHE A 8 3.49 -22.20 -6.64
C PHE A 8 4.51 -23.08 -5.90
N PHE A 9 5.69 -22.56 -5.61
CA PHE A 9 6.68 -23.25 -4.77
C PHE A 9 6.13 -23.53 -3.37
N THR A 10 5.53 -22.52 -2.73
CA THR A 10 4.94 -22.62 -1.38
C THR A 10 3.81 -23.64 -1.32
N PHE A 11 3.05 -23.82 -2.42
CA PHE A 11 2.02 -24.85 -2.52
C PHE A 11 2.60 -26.27 -2.34
N PHE A 12 3.81 -26.55 -2.84
CA PHE A 12 4.46 -27.86 -2.69
C PHE A 12 5.21 -28.00 -1.36
N THR A 13 5.90 -26.96 -0.90
CA THR A 13 6.77 -27.03 0.29
C THR A 13 6.06 -26.70 1.59
N GLY A 14 4.87 -26.10 1.51
CA GLY A 14 4.13 -25.58 2.66
C GLY A 14 4.64 -24.22 3.13
N ALA A 15 3.77 -23.46 3.82
CA ALA A 15 4.11 -22.14 4.34
C ALA A 15 5.20 -22.18 5.43
N GLU A 16 5.25 -23.27 6.21
CA GLU A 16 6.21 -23.46 7.29
C GLU A 16 7.67 -23.48 6.80
N TRP A 17 7.91 -23.90 5.55
CA TRP A 17 9.25 -23.92 4.96
C TRP A 17 9.92 -22.53 5.01
N TRP A 18 9.14 -21.46 4.82
CA TRP A 18 9.67 -20.09 4.89
C TRP A 18 10.11 -19.69 6.30
N ALA A 19 9.48 -20.26 7.34
CA ALA A 19 9.77 -19.99 8.74
C ALA A 19 10.90 -20.88 9.30
N GLN A 20 11.32 -21.91 8.57
CA GLN A 20 12.41 -22.79 8.99
C GLN A 20 13.77 -22.09 8.88
N ASP A 21 14.73 -22.57 9.67
CA ASP A 21 16.11 -22.13 9.58
C ASP A 21 16.67 -22.42 8.19
N PHE A 22 17.39 -21.45 7.62
CA PHE A 22 17.99 -21.60 6.30
C PHE A 22 18.89 -22.82 6.17
N ARG A 23 19.67 -23.11 7.24
CA ARG A 23 20.57 -24.28 7.29
C ARG A 23 19.84 -25.62 7.21
N LYS A 24 18.62 -25.69 7.75
CA LYS A 24 17.76 -26.90 7.68
C LYS A 24 17.04 -27.00 6.34
N SER A 25 16.75 -25.87 5.71
CA SER A 25 15.99 -25.79 4.47
C SER A 25 16.80 -26.14 3.22
N ILE A 26 18.12 -25.91 3.23
CA ILE A 26 19.03 -26.28 2.14
C ILE A 26 20.22 -27.06 2.72
N PRO A 27 20.11 -28.40 2.83
CA PRO A 27 21.16 -29.24 3.42
C PRO A 27 22.53 -29.08 2.73
N LEU A 28 22.51 -28.79 1.44
CA LEU A 28 23.69 -28.61 0.59
C LEU A 28 24.50 -27.33 0.92
N LEU A 29 23.89 -26.35 1.60
CA LEU A 29 24.53 -25.11 2.04
C LEU A 29 24.75 -25.05 3.55
N GLY A 30 24.38 -26.09 4.31
CA GLY A 30 24.48 -26.14 5.78
C GLY A 30 25.93 -26.09 6.32
N TRP A 31 26.91 -26.42 5.49
CA TRP A 31 28.34 -26.34 5.76
C TRP A 31 28.93 -24.91 5.76
N VAL A 32 28.21 -23.89 5.28
CA VAL A 32 28.70 -22.51 5.24
C VAL A 32 28.42 -21.83 6.60
N PRO A 33 29.45 -21.58 7.44
CA PRO A 33 29.24 -21.03 8.78
C PRO A 33 28.83 -19.54 8.77
N LEU A 34 28.83 -18.91 7.60
CA LEU A 34 28.60 -17.48 7.41
C LEU A 34 27.13 -17.06 7.53
N VAL A 35 26.18 -18.00 7.47
CA VAL A 35 24.74 -17.68 7.52
C VAL A 35 24.26 -17.81 8.97
N PRO A 36 23.81 -16.71 9.62
CA PRO A 36 23.26 -16.78 10.98
C PRO A 36 21.98 -17.63 11.01
N GLU A 37 21.49 -18.00 12.19
CA GLU A 37 20.20 -18.70 12.38
C GLU A 37 19.03 -17.75 12.05
N ILE A 38 18.87 -17.47 10.76
CA ILE A 38 17.83 -16.59 10.22
C ILE A 38 16.84 -17.48 9.48
N PRO A 39 15.51 -17.26 9.67
CA PRO A 39 14.50 -17.95 8.90
C PRO A 39 14.60 -17.59 7.41
N VAL A 40 14.21 -18.53 6.54
CA VAL A 40 14.34 -18.36 5.07
C VAL A 40 13.64 -17.10 4.56
N TYR A 41 12.47 -16.75 5.12
CA TYR A 41 11.77 -15.51 4.75
C TYR A 41 12.63 -14.27 4.99
N GLY A 42 13.41 -14.24 6.08
CA GLY A 42 14.26 -13.10 6.43
C GLY A 42 15.34 -12.88 5.39
N ILE A 43 15.99 -13.97 4.96
CA ILE A 43 17.02 -13.93 3.90
C ILE A 43 16.39 -13.51 2.56
N ALA A 44 15.25 -14.09 2.20
CA ALA A 44 14.54 -13.74 0.97
C ALA A 44 14.16 -12.26 0.94
N LEU A 45 13.66 -11.72 2.06
CA LEU A 45 13.35 -10.29 2.21
C LEU A 45 14.61 -9.42 2.09
N CYS A 46 15.71 -9.78 2.76
CA CYS A 46 16.98 -9.04 2.67
C CYS A 46 17.50 -8.97 1.23
N LEU A 47 17.49 -10.11 0.51
CA LEU A 47 17.91 -10.15 -0.89
C LEU A 47 16.96 -9.34 -1.79
N MET A 48 15.65 -9.43 -1.57
CA MET A 48 14.67 -8.64 -2.31
C MET A 48 14.87 -7.14 -2.07
N ILE A 49 15.14 -6.72 -0.84
CA ILE A 49 15.41 -5.32 -0.51
C ILE A 49 16.68 -4.85 -1.23
N ALA A 50 17.78 -5.61 -1.11
CA ALA A 50 19.08 -5.25 -1.67
C ALA A 50 19.10 -5.19 -3.19
N PHE A 51 18.49 -6.17 -3.87
CA PHE A 51 18.63 -6.35 -5.31
C PHE A 51 17.40 -5.95 -6.14
N ALA A 52 16.22 -5.82 -5.52
CA ALA A 52 15.01 -5.39 -6.23
C ALA A 52 14.53 -4.02 -5.76
N VAL A 53 14.28 -3.84 -4.45
CA VAL A 53 13.66 -2.62 -3.93
C VAL A 53 14.58 -1.42 -4.05
N ILE A 54 15.82 -1.51 -3.54
CA ILE A 54 16.78 -0.39 -3.57
C ILE A 54 17.09 0.06 -5.01
N PRO A 55 17.42 -0.84 -5.96
CA PRO A 55 17.66 -0.43 -7.34
C PRO A 55 16.43 0.19 -8.01
N THR A 56 15.24 -0.34 -7.75
CA THR A 56 13.99 0.18 -8.33
C THR A 56 13.69 1.58 -7.81
N ILE A 57 13.81 1.82 -6.50
CA ILE A 57 13.63 3.15 -5.92
C ILE A 57 14.65 4.13 -6.48
N GLY A 58 15.93 3.73 -6.54
CA GLY A 58 17.00 4.57 -7.09
C GLY A 58 16.74 4.97 -8.55
N SER A 59 16.39 4.00 -9.40
CA SER A 59 16.06 4.26 -10.81
C SER A 59 14.84 5.18 -10.96
N ASN A 60 13.79 4.97 -10.16
CA ASN A 60 12.60 5.83 -10.21
C ASN A 60 12.91 7.28 -9.78
N ILE A 61 13.73 7.47 -8.74
CA ILE A 61 14.16 8.81 -8.32
C ILE A 61 14.98 9.48 -9.44
N HIS A 62 15.89 8.74 -10.07
CA HIS A 62 16.70 9.25 -11.18
C HIS A 62 15.81 9.69 -12.36
N ASN A 63 14.84 8.87 -12.76
CA ASN A 63 13.91 9.19 -13.84
C ASN A 63 13.09 10.45 -13.53
N VAL A 64 12.60 10.58 -12.29
CA VAL A 64 11.87 11.78 -11.88
C VAL A 64 12.79 13.01 -11.88
N TYR A 65 14.04 12.86 -11.44
CA TYR A 65 15.02 13.95 -11.47
C TYR A 65 15.25 14.47 -12.89
N GLU A 66 15.52 13.58 -13.85
CA GLU A 66 15.74 13.98 -15.25
C GLU A 66 14.53 14.72 -15.83
N VAL A 67 13.31 14.26 -15.56
CA VAL A 67 12.08 14.91 -16.05
C VAL A 67 11.87 16.28 -15.40
N VAL A 68 12.16 16.40 -14.10
CA VAL A 68 12.03 17.67 -13.36
C VAL A 68 13.05 18.68 -13.87
N GLU A 69 14.30 18.26 -14.09
CA GLU A 69 15.36 19.10 -14.63
C GLU A 69 15.04 19.58 -16.05
N ALA A 70 14.64 18.66 -16.94
CA ALA A 70 14.24 18.98 -18.31
C ALA A 70 13.07 19.98 -18.37
N ARG A 71 12.14 19.93 -17.41
CA ARG A 71 10.99 20.85 -17.30
C ARG A 71 11.28 22.10 -16.49
N LYS A 72 12.51 22.30 -15.99
CA LYS A 72 12.88 23.40 -15.05
C LYS A 72 11.95 23.47 -13.84
N GLY A 73 11.45 22.31 -13.40
CA GLY A 73 10.56 22.17 -12.26
C GLY A 73 11.31 22.12 -10.93
N SER A 74 10.57 21.96 -9.84
CA SER A 74 11.15 21.77 -8.50
C SER A 74 11.05 20.32 -8.06
N MET A 75 12.18 19.73 -7.68
CA MET A 75 12.23 18.38 -7.09
C MET A 75 11.47 18.33 -5.75
N LEU A 76 11.53 19.41 -4.96
CA LEU A 76 10.81 19.50 -3.70
C LEU A 76 9.29 19.37 -3.91
N LEU A 77 8.77 20.00 -4.98
CA LEU A 77 7.35 19.91 -5.30
C LEU A 77 6.96 18.49 -5.75
N ALA A 78 7.83 17.81 -6.50
CA ALA A 78 7.61 16.42 -6.89
C ALA A 78 7.61 15.49 -5.66
N LEU A 79 8.56 15.66 -4.74
CA LEU A 79 8.61 14.93 -3.48
C LEU A 79 7.43 15.22 -2.56
N ALA A 80 6.93 16.47 -2.54
CA ALA A 80 5.75 16.83 -1.76
C ALA A 80 4.49 16.07 -2.21
N MET A 81 4.44 15.56 -3.45
CA MET A 81 3.32 14.72 -3.91
C MET A 81 3.32 13.33 -3.26
N LEU A 82 4.45 12.88 -2.70
CA LEU A 82 4.54 11.63 -1.93
C LEU A 82 4.02 11.78 -0.49
N PHE A 83 3.83 13.01 -0.01
CA PHE A 83 3.43 13.28 1.37
C PHE A 83 2.16 12.52 1.82
N PRO A 84 1.06 12.45 1.04
CA PRO A 84 -0.12 11.68 1.43
C PRO A 84 0.16 10.17 1.60
N PHE A 85 1.08 9.61 0.81
CA PHE A 85 1.47 8.21 0.91
C PHE A 85 2.28 7.95 2.18
N SER A 86 3.20 8.86 2.51
CA SER A 86 3.97 8.79 3.76
C SER A 86 3.05 8.90 4.98
N LEU A 87 2.05 9.78 4.94
CA LEU A 87 1.05 9.90 6.01
C LEU A 87 0.18 8.64 6.14
N LEU A 88 -0.23 8.04 5.03
CA LEU A 88 -0.97 6.77 5.05
C LEU A 88 -0.15 5.69 5.76
N LEU A 89 1.11 5.51 5.35
CA LEU A 89 1.99 4.51 5.95
C LEU A 89 2.25 4.80 7.43
N ALA A 90 2.59 6.04 7.77
CA ALA A 90 2.81 6.45 9.15
C ALA A 90 1.56 6.24 10.02
N GLY A 91 0.37 6.58 9.51
CA GLY A 91 -0.89 6.39 10.21
C GLY A 91 -1.17 4.92 10.52
N VAL A 92 -0.97 4.03 9.55
CA VAL A 92 -1.11 2.57 9.75
C VAL A 92 -0.10 2.05 10.76
N LEU A 93 1.16 2.47 10.69
CA LEU A 93 2.21 2.04 11.62
C LEU A 93 1.96 2.52 13.04
N VAL A 94 1.60 3.81 13.21
CA VAL A 94 1.26 4.39 14.51
C VAL A 94 0.05 3.68 15.11
N TRP A 95 -1.00 3.45 14.31
CA TRP A 95 -2.18 2.72 14.79
C TRP A 95 -1.83 1.28 15.19
N SER A 96 -1.05 0.57 14.38
CA SER A 96 -0.62 -0.81 14.68
C SER A 96 0.24 -0.89 15.95
N TYR A 97 1.10 0.11 16.18
CA TYR A 97 1.92 0.19 17.38
C TYR A 97 1.09 0.48 18.64
N LEU A 98 0.08 1.36 18.52
CA LEU A 98 -0.76 1.76 19.64
C LEU A 98 -1.82 0.70 19.98
N SER A 99 -2.29 -0.07 19.01
CA SER A 99 -3.29 -1.13 19.20
C SER A 99 -2.88 -2.10 20.30
N LEU A 100 -3.79 -2.33 21.26
CA LEU A 100 -3.60 -3.30 22.34
C LEU A 100 -3.94 -4.71 21.87
N SER A 101 -4.89 -4.84 20.95
CA SER A 101 -5.34 -6.12 20.38
C SER A 101 -4.42 -6.61 19.26
N ASP A 102 -3.27 -5.96 19.03
CA ASP A 102 -2.27 -6.31 18.02
C ASP A 102 -2.91 -6.64 16.65
N ILE A 103 -3.61 -5.65 16.08
CA ILE A 103 -4.33 -5.81 14.80
C ILE A 103 -3.46 -6.36 13.67
N MET A 104 -2.16 -6.07 13.68
CA MET A 104 -1.20 -6.55 12.69
C MET A 104 -0.99 -8.06 12.81
N ARG A 105 -0.93 -8.59 14.04
CA ARG A 105 -0.75 -10.03 14.27
C ARG A 105 -2.04 -10.80 14.14
N ASN A 106 -3.14 -10.26 14.68
CA ASN A 106 -4.40 -10.98 14.80
C ASN A 106 -5.23 -10.93 13.51
N GLN A 107 -5.22 -9.80 12.78
CA GLN A 107 -6.00 -9.65 11.56
C GLN A 107 -5.23 -8.92 10.44
N PRO A 108 -4.04 -9.42 10.04
CA PRO A 108 -3.19 -8.76 9.04
C PRO A 108 -3.90 -8.58 7.69
N HIS A 109 -4.71 -9.56 7.28
CA HIS A 109 -5.38 -9.54 5.97
C HIS A 109 -6.30 -8.33 5.81
N LEU A 110 -7.10 -8.03 6.84
CA LEU A 110 -8.07 -6.94 6.77
C LEU A 110 -7.38 -5.57 6.75
N LEU A 111 -6.30 -5.44 7.53
CA LEU A 111 -5.46 -4.25 7.55
C LEU A 111 -4.76 -4.02 6.21
N ILE A 112 -4.18 -5.07 5.63
CA ILE A 112 -3.49 -5.01 4.33
C ILE A 112 -4.48 -4.67 3.21
N ILE A 113 -5.67 -5.29 3.20
CA ILE A 113 -6.71 -5.00 2.19
C ILE A 113 -7.16 -3.54 2.29
N GLY A 114 -7.52 -3.06 3.49
CA GLY A 114 -7.96 -1.68 3.67
C GLY A 114 -6.88 -0.66 3.27
N THR A 115 -5.64 -0.90 3.71
CA THR A 115 -4.49 -0.06 3.34
C THR A 115 -4.22 -0.12 1.84
N GLY A 116 -4.36 -1.29 1.21
CA GLY A 116 -4.20 -1.48 -0.22
C GLY A 116 -5.20 -0.67 -1.05
N PHE A 117 -6.49 -0.67 -0.67
CA PHE A 117 -7.49 0.18 -1.33
C PHE A 117 -7.24 1.67 -1.09
N ALA A 118 -6.84 2.08 0.11
CA ALA A 118 -6.45 3.46 0.39
C ALA A 118 -5.25 3.91 -0.48
N PHE A 119 -4.25 3.05 -0.62
CA PHE A 119 -3.09 3.29 -1.47
C PHE A 119 -3.49 3.36 -2.95
N GLY A 120 -4.32 2.43 -3.42
CA GLY A 120 -4.86 2.42 -4.78
C GLY A 120 -5.66 3.69 -5.11
N PHE A 121 -6.43 4.21 -4.15
CA PHE A 121 -7.11 5.50 -4.30
C PHE A 121 -6.12 6.65 -4.46
N LEU A 122 -5.07 6.71 -3.63
CA LEU A 122 -4.04 7.77 -3.73
C LEU A 122 -3.31 7.73 -5.07
N VAL A 123 -2.86 6.55 -5.52
CA VAL A 123 -2.22 6.39 -6.84
C VAL A 123 -3.19 6.78 -7.95
N GLY A 124 -4.43 6.31 -7.90
CA GLY A 124 -5.45 6.63 -8.90
C GLY A 124 -5.73 8.13 -9.02
N ARG A 125 -5.88 8.83 -7.89
CA ARG A 125 -6.03 10.29 -7.85
C ARG A 125 -4.80 11.02 -8.37
N MET A 126 -3.59 10.53 -8.07
CA MET A 126 -2.35 11.11 -8.58
C MET A 126 -2.24 10.98 -10.10
N ILE A 127 -2.59 9.82 -10.65
CA ILE A 127 -2.62 9.57 -12.10
C ILE A 127 -3.65 10.50 -12.75
N LEU A 128 -4.86 10.56 -12.23
CA LEU A 128 -5.92 11.44 -12.77
C LEU A 128 -5.49 12.90 -12.76
N ALA A 129 -4.92 13.38 -11.65
CA ALA A 129 -4.44 14.76 -11.56
C ALA A 129 -3.29 15.05 -12.55
N HIS A 130 -2.52 14.03 -12.93
CA HIS A 130 -1.51 14.16 -13.97
C HIS A 130 -2.10 14.18 -15.38
N LEU A 131 -3.15 13.39 -15.64
CA LEU A 131 -3.79 13.30 -16.95
C LEU A 131 -4.71 14.49 -17.25
N CYS A 132 -5.40 15.00 -16.24
CA CYS A 132 -6.36 16.09 -16.35
C CYS A 132 -5.79 17.47 -15.96
N ASP A 133 -4.48 17.56 -15.69
CA ASP A 133 -3.80 18.76 -15.20
C ASP A 133 -4.46 19.39 -13.95
N GLU A 134 -5.10 18.57 -13.09
CA GLU A 134 -5.66 19.03 -11.82
C GLU A 134 -4.55 19.43 -10.82
N PRO A 135 -4.84 20.35 -9.88
CA PRO A 135 -3.88 20.69 -8.83
C PRO A 135 -3.48 19.47 -7.99
N LYS A 136 -2.19 19.15 -8.00
CA LYS A 136 -1.62 18.01 -7.27
C LYS A 136 -1.43 18.35 -5.77
N GLY A 137 -1.33 17.32 -4.94
CA GLY A 137 -1.05 17.43 -3.48
C GLY A 137 -2.28 17.66 -2.58
N LEU A 138 -2.07 18.26 -1.41
CA LEU A 138 -3.10 18.52 -0.38
C LEU A 138 -4.31 19.36 -0.83
N LYS A 139 -4.21 20.01 -2.00
CA LYS A 139 -5.29 20.87 -2.54
C LYS A 139 -6.40 20.07 -3.23
N THR A 140 -6.18 18.80 -3.53
CA THR A 140 -7.21 17.87 -4.02
C THR A 140 -7.64 16.93 -2.89
N GLY A 141 -8.82 16.32 -3.01
CA GLY A 141 -9.39 15.36 -2.04
C GLY A 141 -8.57 14.07 -1.83
N MET A 142 -7.28 14.06 -2.12
CA MET A 142 -6.36 12.94 -1.89
C MET A 142 -6.26 12.57 -0.40
N CYS A 143 -6.34 13.54 0.51
CA CYS A 143 -6.30 13.27 1.95
C CYS A 143 -7.58 12.62 2.50
N MET A 144 -8.62 12.42 1.68
CA MET A 144 -9.85 11.75 2.12
C MET A 144 -9.59 10.33 2.61
N SER A 145 -8.63 9.61 2.02
CA SER A 145 -8.25 8.28 2.51
C SER A 145 -7.64 8.29 3.91
N LEU A 146 -7.12 9.45 4.36
CA LEU A 146 -6.50 9.63 5.67
C LEU A 146 -7.51 10.00 6.77
N ALA A 147 -8.72 10.40 6.41
CA ALA A 147 -9.72 10.92 7.35
C ALA A 147 -10.13 9.93 8.44
N TYR A 148 -9.92 8.62 8.21
CA TYR A 148 -10.23 7.58 9.19
C TYR A 148 -9.18 7.46 10.31
N PHE A 149 -7.92 7.83 10.06
CA PHE A 149 -6.84 7.61 11.03
C PHE A 149 -6.98 8.39 12.33
N PRO A 150 -7.41 9.67 12.37
CA PRO A 150 -7.62 10.38 13.63
C PRO A 150 -8.55 9.64 14.59
N PHE A 151 -9.64 9.06 14.08
CA PHE A 151 -10.57 8.26 14.86
C PHE A 151 -9.93 6.95 15.34
N ALA A 152 -9.28 6.21 14.43
CA ALA A 152 -8.64 4.93 14.76
C ALA A 152 -7.52 5.09 15.82
N ILE A 153 -6.69 6.13 15.68
CA ILE A 153 -5.61 6.46 16.60
C ILE A 153 -6.18 6.92 17.95
N ALA A 154 -7.21 7.77 17.96
CA ALA A 154 -7.86 8.20 19.20
C ALA A 154 -8.45 7.01 19.95
N ASN A 155 -9.13 6.08 19.27
CA ASN A 155 -9.68 4.87 19.89
C ASN A 155 -8.59 4.01 20.54
N ALA A 156 -7.48 3.78 19.84
CA ALA A 156 -6.35 3.02 20.36
C ALA A 156 -5.66 3.73 21.55
N LEU A 157 -5.54 5.06 21.49
CA LEU A 157 -5.01 5.85 22.60
C LEU A 157 -5.92 5.80 23.83
N THR A 158 -7.25 5.88 23.65
CA THR A 158 -8.18 5.74 24.77
C THR A 158 -8.05 4.38 25.42
N ALA A 159 -7.95 3.31 24.64
CA ALA A 159 -7.74 1.96 25.17
C ALA A 159 -6.45 1.85 26.00
N ARG A 160 -5.38 2.55 25.60
CA ARG A 160 -4.11 2.59 26.36
C ARG A 160 -4.20 3.39 27.66
N LEU A 161 -5.05 4.41 27.70
CA LEU A 161 -5.21 5.29 28.86
C LEU A 161 -6.24 4.78 29.87
N ASP A 162 -7.22 4.01 29.43
CA ASP A 162 -8.36 3.51 30.24
C ASP A 162 -8.22 2.02 30.60
N ASP A 163 -7.03 1.61 31.06
CA ASP A 163 -6.71 0.24 31.51
C ASP A 163 -7.11 -0.89 30.54
N GLY A 164 -7.07 -0.62 29.23
CA GLY A 164 -7.35 -1.60 28.18
C GLY A 164 -8.80 -1.66 27.73
N ASN A 165 -9.65 -0.72 28.14
CA ASN A 165 -11.03 -0.64 27.67
C ASN A 165 -11.18 0.33 26.48
N PRO A 166 -11.21 -0.15 25.22
CA PRO A 166 -11.40 0.72 24.08
C PRO A 166 -12.84 1.28 24.04
N LEU A 167 -13.02 2.49 23.48
CA LEU A 167 -14.36 3.06 23.26
C LEU A 167 -15.19 2.23 22.28
N VAL A 168 -14.53 1.72 21.24
CA VAL A 168 -15.08 0.82 20.24
C VAL A 168 -14.12 -0.34 20.06
N ASP A 169 -14.66 -1.55 19.98
CA ASP A 169 -13.87 -2.75 19.72
C ASP A 169 -12.93 -2.57 18.51
N GLU A 170 -11.65 -2.89 18.68
CA GLU A 170 -10.62 -2.63 17.68
C GLU A 170 -10.85 -3.43 16.38
N GLN A 171 -11.46 -4.62 16.45
CA GLN A 171 -11.81 -5.38 15.25
C GLN A 171 -12.92 -4.69 14.45
N LEU A 172 -13.92 -4.14 15.12
CA LEU A 172 -14.96 -3.34 14.47
C LEU A 172 -14.38 -2.08 13.83
N VAL A 173 -13.45 -1.38 14.49
CA VAL A 173 -12.73 -0.23 13.91
C VAL A 173 -11.95 -0.66 12.66
N LEU A 174 -11.29 -1.80 12.69
CA LEU A 174 -10.57 -2.35 11.53
C LEU A 174 -11.50 -2.72 10.36
N LEU A 175 -12.64 -3.34 10.66
CA LEU A 175 -13.66 -3.65 9.66
C LEU A 175 -14.22 -2.38 9.02
N MET A 176 -14.54 -1.38 9.84
CA MET A 176 -15.03 -0.10 9.37
C MET A 176 -13.99 0.64 8.53
N TYR A 177 -12.70 0.58 8.90
CA TYR A 177 -11.60 1.08 8.07
C TYR A 177 -11.55 0.40 6.70
N CYS A 178 -11.65 -0.92 6.66
CA CYS A 178 -11.65 -1.68 5.41
C CYS A 178 -12.87 -1.32 4.55
N LEU A 179 -14.07 -1.25 5.13
CA LEU A 179 -15.28 -0.86 4.40
C LEU A 179 -15.19 0.57 3.87
N PHE A 180 -14.69 1.51 4.68
CA PHE A 180 -14.50 2.90 4.30
C PHE A 180 -13.56 3.03 3.09
N THR A 181 -12.41 2.37 3.12
CA THR A 181 -11.39 2.44 2.06
C THR A 181 -11.86 1.77 0.76
N VAL A 182 -12.56 0.64 0.85
CA VAL A 182 -13.20 -0.02 -0.29
C VAL A 182 -14.26 0.88 -0.91
N ALA A 183 -15.16 1.45 -0.11
CA ALA A 183 -16.21 2.34 -0.58
C ALA A 183 -15.62 3.59 -1.25
N LEU A 184 -14.60 4.19 -0.64
CA LEU A 184 -13.89 5.35 -1.18
C LEU A 184 -13.26 5.04 -2.55
N TYR A 185 -12.59 3.89 -2.68
CA TYR A 185 -12.01 3.45 -3.94
C TYR A 185 -13.06 3.17 -5.01
N MET A 186 -14.14 2.46 -4.66
CA MET A 186 -15.23 2.13 -5.58
C MET A 186 -15.95 3.40 -6.08
N HIS A 187 -16.21 4.35 -5.18
CA HIS A 187 -16.76 5.65 -5.54
C HIS A 187 -15.81 6.37 -6.51
N PHE A 188 -14.52 6.44 -6.19
CA PHE A 188 -13.54 7.06 -7.07
C PHE A 188 -13.49 6.40 -8.47
N ALA A 189 -13.38 5.08 -8.53
CA ALA A 189 -13.31 4.35 -9.78
C ALA A 189 -14.56 4.58 -10.65
N THR A 190 -15.74 4.52 -10.04
CA THR A 190 -17.00 4.77 -10.75
C THR A 190 -17.11 6.21 -11.23
N SER A 191 -16.76 7.22 -10.42
CA SER A 191 -16.74 8.62 -10.84
C SER A 191 -15.83 8.86 -12.03
N VAL A 192 -14.59 8.35 -11.99
CA VAL A 192 -13.62 8.52 -13.09
C VAL A 192 -14.11 7.88 -14.38
N ILE A 193 -14.70 6.68 -14.30
CA ILE A 193 -15.29 6.03 -15.48
C ILE A 193 -16.39 6.91 -16.07
N HIS A 194 -17.31 7.43 -15.25
CA HIS A 194 -18.40 8.30 -15.73
C HIS A 194 -17.88 9.62 -16.32
N GLU A 195 -16.93 10.27 -15.67
CA GLU A 195 -16.34 11.53 -16.17
C GLU A 195 -15.64 11.33 -17.52
N ILE A 196 -14.80 10.30 -17.64
CA ILE A 196 -14.07 10.02 -18.89
C ILE A 196 -15.02 9.61 -20.01
N THR A 197 -15.98 8.73 -19.73
CA THR A 197 -16.98 8.28 -20.72
C THR A 197 -17.84 9.43 -21.23
N ASN A 198 -18.29 10.31 -20.33
CA ASN A 198 -19.06 11.49 -20.69
C ASN A 198 -18.22 12.50 -21.49
N ALA A 199 -16.98 12.76 -21.09
CA ALA A 199 -16.08 13.67 -21.79
C ALA A 199 -15.73 13.18 -23.21
N LEU A 200 -15.55 11.87 -23.39
CA LEU A 200 -15.22 11.27 -24.69
C LEU A 200 -16.45 10.92 -25.54
N GLY A 201 -17.66 10.99 -24.97
CA GLY A 201 -18.89 10.54 -25.62
C GLY A 201 -18.92 9.03 -25.92
N ILE A 202 -18.17 8.23 -25.16
CA ILE A 202 -18.07 6.77 -25.33
C ILE A 202 -18.91 6.10 -24.25
N HIS A 203 -19.77 5.16 -24.65
CA HIS A 203 -20.49 4.32 -23.70
C HIS A 203 -19.66 3.06 -23.38
N CYS A 204 -19.36 2.82 -22.11
CA CYS A 204 -18.73 1.57 -21.68
C CYS A 204 -19.55 0.37 -22.18
N PHE A 205 -18.88 -0.59 -22.81
CA PHE A 205 -19.47 -1.81 -23.36
C PHE A 205 -20.50 -1.62 -24.50
N ARG A 206 -20.60 -0.43 -25.10
CA ARG A 206 -21.48 -0.18 -26.24
C ARG A 206 -20.75 0.58 -27.35
N ILE A 207 -20.46 -0.10 -28.46
CA ILE A 207 -19.88 0.53 -29.65
C ILE A 207 -20.98 1.30 -30.40
N THR A 208 -20.90 2.63 -30.38
CA THR A 208 -21.73 3.49 -31.22
C THR A 208 -21.14 3.54 -32.63
N ARG A 209 -21.93 3.20 -33.65
CA ARG A 209 -21.50 3.39 -35.06
C ARG A 209 -21.38 4.90 -35.33
N LYS A 210 -20.21 5.34 -35.81
CA LYS A 210 -20.06 6.69 -36.39
C LYS A 210 -21.11 6.85 -37.50
N LYS A 211 -21.94 7.89 -37.42
CA LYS A 211 -22.74 8.31 -38.58
C LYS A 211 -21.76 8.79 -39.64
N ALA A 212 -21.81 8.16 -40.80
CA ALA A 212 -21.07 8.53 -42.00
C ALA A 212 -21.54 9.90 -42.52
#